data_AF-A0A2G9TEC7-F1
#
_entry.id   AF-A0A2G9TEC7-F1
#
_cell.length_a   1.000
_cell.length_b   1.000
_cell.length_c   1.000
_cell.angle_alpha   90.00
_cell.angle_beta   90.00
_cell.angle_gamma   90.00
#
_symmetry.space_group_name_H-M   'P 1'
#
loop_
_entity.id
_entity.type
_entity.pdbx_description
1 polymer ?
#
loop_
_entity_poly.entity_id
_entity_poly.type
_entity_poly.pdbx_seq_one_letter_code
_entity_poly.pdbx_strand_id
1 'polypeptide(L)' 'MHVSEKYRSLQTFYKYYSGEKEAPILTIFVGGNHEASGYLSELPNGGWVAPKIYYMGFANVI' A
#
# COMPACT_ATOMS: atom_id res chain seq x y z
N MET A 1 10.08 -3.95 3.17
CA MET A 1 10.06 -5.08 2.22
C MET A 1 11.15 -6.10 2.57
N HIS A 2 10.76 -7.25 3.10
CA HIS A 2 11.68 -8.34 3.41
C HIS A 2 11.72 -9.35 2.24
N VAL A 3 12.50 -9.06 1.20
CA VAL A 3 12.69 -9.98 0.08
C VAL A 3 14.10 -9.86 -0.50
N SER A 4 14.69 -11.00 -0.89
CA SER A 4 15.99 -11.06 -1.57
C SER A 4 15.93 -10.31 -2.90
N GLU A 5 17.04 -9.69 -3.29
CA GLU A 5 17.14 -8.84 -4.49
C GLU A 5 16.69 -9.52 -5.77
N LYS A 6 17.06 -10.78 -5.96
CA LYS A 6 16.67 -11.58 -7.14
C LYS A 6 15.16 -11.78 -7.31
N TYR A 7 14.37 -11.54 -6.26
CA TYR A 7 12.91 -11.71 -6.27
C TYR A 7 12.17 -10.38 -6.06
N ARG A 8 12.87 -9.24 -6.04
CA ARG A 8 12.23 -7.93 -5.95
C ARG A 8 11.53 -7.62 -7.28
N SER A 9 10.31 -7.10 -7.18
CA SER A 9 9.56 -6.57 -8.32
C SER A 9 8.66 -5.44 -7.84
N LEU A 10 8.52 -4.40 -8.67
CA LEU A 10 7.63 -3.26 -8.40
C LEU A 10 6.15 -3.66 -8.47
N GLN A 11 5.86 -4.83 -9.05
CA GLN A 11 4.51 -5.33 -9.26
C GLN A 11 3.65 -4.29 -9.97
N THR A 12 2.46 -3.96 -9.44
CA THR A 12 1.48 -3.14 -10.17
C THR A 12 0.98 -1.93 -9.40
N PHE A 13 1.34 -1.76 -8.12
CA PHE A 13 0.82 -0.67 -7.29
C PHE A 13 1.11 0.72 -7.88
N TYR A 14 2.28 0.91 -8.50
CA TYR A 14 2.68 2.17 -9.10
C TYR A 14 1.68 2.69 -10.16
N LYS A 15 0.95 1.80 -10.86
CA LYS A 15 -0.06 2.19 -11.85
C LYS A 15 -1.30 2.79 -11.20
N TYR A 16 -1.64 2.35 -9.99
CA TYR A 16 -2.74 2.92 -9.21
C TYR A 16 -2.31 4.24 -8.58
N TYR A 17 -1.07 4.31 -8.13
CA TYR A 17 -0.50 5.54 -7.58
C TYR A 17 -0.37 6.66 -8.64
N SER A 18 0.03 6.34 -9.87
CA SER A 18 0.15 7.30 -10.97
C SER A 18 -1.19 7.69 -11.62
N GLY A 19 -2.28 6.98 -11.31
CA GLY A 19 -3.59 7.17 -11.94
C GLY A 19 -3.75 6.49 -13.31
N GLU A 20 -2.77 5.72 -13.78
CA GLU A 20 -2.91 4.87 -14.98
C GLU A 20 -4.03 3.82 -14.82
N LYS A 21 -4.29 3.40 -13.57
CA LYS A 21 -5.38 2.49 -13.21
C LYS A 21 -6.12 3.01 -11.99
N GLU A 22 -7.41 2.72 -11.95
CA GLU A 22 -8.25 2.93 -10.77
C GLU A 22 -8.72 1.58 -10.24
N ALA A 23 -8.77 1.41 -8.91
CA ALA A 23 -9.32 0.20 -8.33
C ALA A 23 -10.84 0.11 -8.64
N PRO A 24 -11.35 -1.05 -9.10
CA PRO A 24 -12.75 -1.17 -9.49
C PRO A 24 -13.70 -1.10 -8.28
N ILE A 25 -13.21 -1.45 -7.10
CA ILE A 25 -13.94 -1.45 -5.83
C ILE A 25 -13.08 -0.83 -4.73
N LEU A 26 -13.73 -0.27 -3.71
CA LEU A 26 -13.05 0.18 -2.51
C LEU A 26 -12.27 -0.98 -1.90
N THR A 27 -10.96 -0.80 -1.77
CA THR A 27 -10.03 -1.80 -1.28
C THR A 27 -9.39 -1.25 0.00
N ILE A 28 -9.68 -1.89 1.13
CA ILE A 28 -9.10 -1.57 2.42
C ILE A 28 -8.09 -2.68 2.77
N PHE A 29 -6.89 -2.31 3.21
CA PHE A 29 -5.83 -3.28 3.50
C PHE A 29 -5.01 -2.93 4.74
N VAL A 30 -4.36 -3.94 5.31
CA VAL A 30 -3.36 -3.84 6.38
C VAL A 30 -1.97 -4.23 5.85
N GLY A 31 -0.91 -3.80 6.52
CA GLY A 31 0.46 -4.15 6.13
C GLY A 31 0.86 -5.56 6.61
N GLY A 32 1.70 -6.24 5.84
CA GLY A 32 2.36 -7.49 6.19
C GLY A 32 3.90 -7.35 6.26
N ASN A 33 4.63 -8.23 5.56
CA ASN A 33 6.09 -8.23 5.48
C ASN A 33 6.69 -7.89 4.09
N HIS A 34 5.85 -7.78 3.04
CA HIS A 34 6.25 -7.51 1.64
C HIS A 34 5.78 -6.13 1.14
N GLU A 35 5.96 -5.09 1.95
CA GLU A 35 5.44 -3.75 1.66
C GLU A 35 6.55 -2.73 1.47
N ALA A 36 6.18 -1.62 0.84
CA ALA A 36 6.92 -0.37 0.91
C ALA A 36 6.78 0.23 2.32
N SER A 37 7.35 -0.44 3.33
CA SER A 37 7.20 -0.10 4.75
C SER A 37 7.61 1.34 5.05
N GLY A 38 8.60 1.89 4.34
CA GLY A 38 8.97 3.31 4.46
C GLY A 38 7.81 4.26 4.10
N TYR A 39 7.10 3.99 2.99
CA TYR A 39 5.93 4.76 2.59
C TYR A 39 4.75 4.57 3.56
N LEU A 40 4.49 3.33 4.00
CA LEU A 40 3.41 3.07 4.96
C LEU A 40 3.66 3.72 6.33
N SER A 41 4.92 3.90 6.74
CA SER A 41 5.28 4.63 7.96
C SER A 41 4.91 6.11 7.95
N GLU A 42 4.68 6.71 6.78
CA GLU A 42 4.19 8.08 6.68
C GLU A 42 2.68 8.17 6.99
N LEU A 43 1.98 7.03 6.99
CA LEU A 43 0.54 6.90 7.24
C LEU A 43 0.26 6.04 8.48
N PRO A 44 0.81 6.38 9.67
CA PRO A 44 0.70 5.53 10.86
C PRO A 44 -0.75 5.34 11.33
N ASN A 45 -1.62 6.34 11.10
CA ASN A 45 -3.05 6.31 11.43
C ASN A 45 -3.93 5.92 10.22
N GLY A 46 -3.33 5.37 9.16
CA GLY A 46 -4.03 5.05 7.92
C GLY A 46 -4.20 6.25 7.00
N GLY A 47 -4.63 5.97 5.77
CA GLY A 47 -4.75 6.98 4.73
C GLY A 47 -5.02 6.40 3.35
N TRP A 48 -5.46 7.27 2.44
CA TRP A 48 -5.62 6.94 1.03
C TRP A 48 -4.25 6.84 0.38
N VAL A 49 -3.92 5.66 -0.17
CA VAL A 49 -2.67 5.43 -0.89
C VAL A 49 -2.84 5.54 -2.41
N ALA A 50 -4.09 5.43 -2.89
CA ALA A 50 -4.53 5.69 -4.25
C ALA A 50 -6.07 5.87 -4.24
N PRO A 51 -6.70 6.38 -5.32
CA PRO A 51 -8.16 6.39 -5.42
C PRO A 51 -8.76 5.00 -5.16
N LYS A 52 -9.72 4.94 -4.23
CA LYS A 52 -10.39 3.70 -3.77
C LYS A 52 -9.47 2.67 -3.11
N ILE A 53 -8.24 3.02 -2.70
CA ILE A 53 -7.35 2.13 -1.94
C ILE A 53 -6.97 2.82 -0.63
N TYR A 54 -7.42 2.24 0.49
CA TYR A 54 -7.20 2.80 1.84
C TYR A 54 -6.35 1.85 2.69
N TYR A 55 -5.26 2.41 3.23
CA TYR A 55 -4.44 1.73 4.23
C TYR A 55 -4.98 2.02 5.63
N MET A 56 -5.08 0.97 6.44
CA MET A 56 -5.63 1.01 7.79
C MET A 56 -4.68 1.58 8.88
N GLY A 57 -3.41 1.83 8.58
CA GLY A 57 -2.44 2.25 9.59
C GLY A 57 -1.84 1.09 10.40
N PHE A 58 -0.96 1.42 11.34
CA PHE A 58 -0.19 0.44 12.14
C PHE A 58 -1.01 -0.21 13.24
N ALA A 59 -1.83 0.58 13.91
CA ALA A 59 -2.80 0.11 14.88
C ALA A 59 -4.03 0.97 14.67
N ASN A 60 -5.09 0.39 14.10
CA ASN A 60 -6.37 1.09 14.02
C ASN A 60 -6.82 1.42 15.44
N VAL A 61 -7.03 2.69 15.73
CA VAL A 61 -7.89 3.13 16.82
C VAL A 61 -9.24 3.38 16.16
N ILE A 62 -10.17 2.45 16.33
CA ILE A 62 -11.61 2.76 16.25
C ILE A 62 -12.05 3.15 17.66
#